data_AF-A0A7V9RQK7-F1
#
_entry.id   AF-A0A7V9RQK7-F1
#
_cell.length_a   1.000
_cell.length_b   1.000
_cell.length_c   1.000
_cell.angle_alpha   90.00
_cell.angle_beta   90.00
_cell.angle_gamma   90.00
#
_symmetry.space_group_name_H-M   'P 1'
#
loop_
_entity.id
_entity.type
_entity.pdbx_description
1 polymer ?
#
loop_
_entity_poly.entity_id
_entity_poly.type
_entity_poly.pdbx_seq_one_letter_code
_entity_poly.pdbx_strand_id
1 'polypeptide(L)' 'MTGVGRIEAEDVGFAVTGGTGKYANVRGQVVVDYTDERGIKLKFNLIP' A
#
# COMPACT_ATOMS: atom_id res chain seq x y z
N MET A 1 10.45 -32.13 -2.02
CA MET A 1 10.01 -31.30 -3.16
C MET A 1 9.88 -29.87 -2.62
N THR A 2 10.78 -29.00 -3.05
CA THR A 2 10.82 -27.53 -2.95
C THR A 2 9.85 -26.83 -1.99
N GLY A 3 10.41 -26.29 -0.91
CA GLY A 3 9.78 -25.25 -0.13
C GLY A 3 9.57 -24.01 -0.99
N VAL A 4 8.31 -23.65 -1.22
CA VAL A 4 7.93 -22.30 -1.57
C VAL A 4 7.53 -21.68 -0.24
N GLY A 5 8.46 -20.98 0.41
CA GLY A 5 8.10 -20.18 1.57
C GLY A 5 7.02 -19.20 1.11
N ARG A 6 5.80 -19.33 1.66
CA ARG A 6 4.91 -18.18 1.73
C ARG A 6 5.71 -17.12 2.46
N ILE A 7 6.17 -16.11 1.74
CA ILE A 7 6.43 -14.82 2.37
C ILE A 7 5.05 -14.45 2.92
N GLU A 8 4.86 -14.54 4.23
CA GLU A 8 3.78 -13.81 4.88
C GLU A 8 4.10 -12.34 4.61
N ALA A 9 3.62 -11.84 3.49
CA ALA A 9 3.79 -10.45 3.15
C ALA A 9 2.88 -9.69 4.09
N GLU A 10 3.44 -9.24 5.21
CA GLU A 10 2.74 -8.37 6.14
C GLU A 10 2.32 -7.12 5.38
N ASP A 11 1.03 -6.77 5.49
CA ASP A 11 0.50 -5.53 4.93
C ASP A 11 1.30 -4.33 5.48
N VAL A 12 2.08 -3.66 4.62
CA VAL A 12 2.91 -2.53 5.05
C VAL A 12 2.13 -1.23 4.90
N GLY A 13 1.98 -0.50 6.01
CA GLY A 13 1.34 0.81 6.04
C GLY A 13 2.34 1.96 5.95
N PHE A 14 2.08 2.94 5.06
CA PHE A 14 2.84 4.18 4.95
C PHE A 14 1.95 5.40 5.18
N ALA A 15 2.51 6.47 5.76
CA ALA A 15 1.81 7.74 5.90
C ALA A 15 1.77 8.50 4.56
N VAL A 16 0.60 9.01 4.19
CA VAL A 16 0.44 9.97 3.09
C VAL A 16 0.66 11.37 3.65
N THR A 17 1.75 12.03 3.24
CA THR A 17 2.21 13.30 3.80
C THR A 17 1.77 14.53 3.00
N GLY A 18 0.95 14.36 1.98
CA GLY A 18 0.52 15.46 1.14
C GLY A 18 0.11 14.97 -0.25
N GLY A 19 -0.53 15.86 -1.00
CA GLY A 19 -0.82 15.68 -2.41
C GLY A 19 -0.92 17.03 -3.11
N THR A 20 -1.16 16.98 -4.42
CA THR A 20 -1.25 18.16 -5.29
C THR A 20 -2.54 18.12 -6.11
N GLY A 21 -2.92 19.26 -6.70
CA GLY A 21 -4.11 19.36 -7.56
C GLY A 21 -5.41 19.01 -6.81
N LYS A 22 -6.19 18.05 -7.33
CA LYS A 22 -7.42 17.58 -6.66
C LYS A 22 -7.19 16.87 -5.32
N TYR A 23 -5.94 16.54 -5.00
CA TYR A 23 -5.52 15.97 -3.72
C TYR A 23 -4.64 16.96 -2.94
N ALA A 24 -4.73 18.26 -3.22
CA ALA A 24 -3.97 19.26 -2.48
C ALA A 24 -4.25 19.13 -0.98
N ASN A 25 -3.18 19.14 -0.18
CA ASN A 25 -3.21 19.08 1.29
C ASN A 25 -3.75 17.79 1.93
N VAL A 26 -4.06 16.75 1.16
CA VAL A 26 -4.55 15.49 1.75
C VAL A 26 -3.52 14.86 2.68
N ARG A 27 -4.01 14.20 3.74
CA ARG A 27 -3.23 13.34 4.63
C ARG A 27 -3.85 11.96 4.66
N GLY A 28 -3.19 10.99 5.29
CA GLY A 28 -3.80 9.68 5.54
C GLY A 28 -2.79 8.56 5.56
N GLN A 29 -3.24 7.38 5.14
CA GLN A 29 -2.43 6.17 5.10
C GLN A 29 -2.62 5.45 3.76
N VAL A 30 -1.56 4.82 3.28
CA VAL A 30 -1.61 3.83 2.20
C VAL A 30 -1.16 2.48 2.73
N VAL A 31 -1.91 1.44 2.41
CA VAL A 31 -1.54 0.05 2.69
C VAL A 31 -1.07 -0.60 1.39
N VAL A 32 0.07 -1.26 1.46
CA VAL A 32 0.66 -2.05 0.38
C VAL A 32 0.29 -3.50 0.59
N ASP A 33 -0.60 -4.00 -0.27
CA ASP A 33 -0.97 -5.41 -0.34
C ASP A 33 -0.13 -6.04 -1.45
N TYR A 34 0.84 -6.85 -1.04
CA TYR A 34 1.63 -7.67 -1.96
C TYR A 34 0.78 -8.85 -2.40
N THR A 35 0.00 -8.63 -3.46
CA THR A 35 -0.58 -9.76 -4.17
C THR A 35 0.52 -10.61 -4.80
N ASP A 36 0.20 -11.86 -5.14
CA ASP A 36 1.11 -12.76 -5.85
C ASP A 36 1.72 -12.12 -7.12
N GLU A 37 2.60 -12.86 -7.81
CA GLU A 37 3.54 -12.48 -8.90
C GLU A 37 3.07 -11.46 -9.98
N ARG A 38 1.79 -11.10 -9.98
CA ARG A 38 1.06 -10.17 -10.83
C ARG A 38 1.16 -8.71 -10.41
N GLY A 39 1.67 -8.38 -9.22
CA GLY A 39 2.03 -7.01 -8.85
C GLY A 39 1.57 -6.55 -7.47
N ILE A 40 1.67 -5.24 -7.23
CA ILE A 40 1.37 -4.58 -5.95
C ILE A 40 0.01 -3.89 -6.03
N LYS A 41 -0.84 -4.07 -5.01
CA LYS A 41 -2.06 -3.27 -4.83
C LYS A 41 -1.84 -2.22 -3.75
N LEU A 42 -2.29 -1.00 -4.03
CA LEU A 42 -2.24 0.13 -3.09
C LEU A 42 -3.66 0.52 -2.69
N LYS A 43 -3.92 0.57 -1.38
CA LYS A 43 -5.19 1.04 -0.83
C LYS A 43 -4.97 2.34 -0.05
N PHE A 44 -5.52 3.44 -0.55
CA PHE A 44 -5.42 4.76 0.07
C PHE A 44 -6.65 5.07 0.93
N ASN A 45 -6.42 5.42 2.19
CA ASN A 45 -7.42 6.01 3.08
C ASN A 45 -7.03 7.48 3.29
N LEU A 46 -7.61 8.37 2.48
CA LEU A 46 -7.27 9.79 2.47
C LEU A 46 -8.25 10.61 3.31
N ILE A 47 -7.71 11.61 3.99
CA ILE A 47 -8.43 12.63 4.75
C ILE A 47 -8.22 13.96 4.00
N PRO A 48 -9.30 14.63 3.54
CA PRO A 48 -9.24 15.92 2.86
C PRO A 48 -8.60 17.03 3.70
#